data_AF-A0A1T5DDY4-F1
#
_entry.id   AF-A0A1T5DDY4-F1
#
_cell.length_a   1.000
_cell.length_b   1.000
_cell.length_c   1.000
_cell.angle_alpha   90.00
_cell.angle_beta   90.00
_cell.angle_gamma   90.00
#
_symmetry.space_group_name_H-M   'P 1'
#
loop_
_entity.id
_entity.type
_entity.pdbx_description
1 polymer ?
#
loop_
_entity_poly.entity_id
_entity_poly.type
_entity_poly.pdbx_seq_one_letter_code
_entity_poly.pdbx_strand_id
1 'polypeptide(L)'
;MISNNKIASTNIVLSILLVLGITYYYFYNQSPIQIERLGHLGFWLAFPLSIINIVLSLKLLKNKTSNASSYVAFMITVIILITALLSFFLWGSP
;
A
#
# COMPACT_ATOMS: atom_id res chain seq x y z
N MET A 1 26.21 -4.18 -16.43
CA MET A 1 25.92 -5.63 -16.37
C MET A 1 25.08 -5.89 -15.13
N ILE A 2 23.81 -6.27 -15.29
CA ILE A 2 22.93 -6.57 -14.14
C ILE A 2 23.37 -7.94 -13.59
N SER A 3 23.62 -8.03 -12.29
CA SER A 3 24.05 -9.31 -11.69
C SER A 3 22.92 -10.33 -11.75
N ASN A 4 23.26 -11.60 -11.99
CA ASN A 4 22.31 -12.71 -12.04
C ASN A 4 21.44 -12.79 -10.77
N ASN A 5 21.99 -12.41 -9.61
CA ASN A 5 21.25 -12.34 -8.35
C ASN A 5 20.13 -11.29 -8.37
N LYS A 6 20.34 -10.14 -9.04
CA LYS A 6 19.33 -9.08 -9.16
C LYS A 6 18.21 -9.51 -10.12
N ILE A 7 18.51 -10.32 -11.14
CA ILE A 7 17.51 -10.90 -12.05
C ILE A 7 16.69 -11.95 -11.31
N ALA A 8 17.34 -12.85 -10.56
CA ALA A 8 16.67 -13.86 -9.76
C ALA A 8 15.74 -13.25 -8.70
N SER A 9 16.18 -12.22 -7.97
CA SER A 9 15.33 -11.54 -6.98
C SER A 9 14.11 -10.87 -7.64
N THR A 10 14.28 -10.28 -8.81
CA THR A 10 13.19 -9.63 -9.54
C THR A 10 12.17 -10.66 -10.02
N ASN A 11 12.63 -11.81 -10.52
CA ASN A 11 11.76 -12.92 -10.94
C ASN A 11 10.98 -13.51 -9.76
N ILE A 12 11.61 -13.66 -8.58
CA ILE A 12 10.94 -14.12 -7.37
C ILE A 12 9.82 -13.16 -6.97
N VAL A 13 10.10 -11.85 -6.96
CA VAL A 13 9.09 -10.82 -6.67
C VAL A 13 7.95 -10.88 -7.68
N LEU A 14 8.26 -11.04 -8.97
CA LEU A 14 7.27 -11.14 -10.04
C LEU A 14 6.37 -12.39 -9.87
N SER A 15 6.96 -13.54 -9.55
CA SER A 15 6.23 -14.78 -9.30
C SER A 15 5.32 -14.68 -8.08
N ILE A 16 5.78 -14.06 -6.99
CA ILE A 16 4.95 -13.81 -5.81
C ILE A 16 3.77 -12.90 -6.15
N LEU A 17 4.01 -11.82 -6.89
CA LEU A 17 2.96 -10.91 -7.35
C LEU A 17 1.90 -11.63 -8.20
N LEU A 18 2.37 -12.50 -9.10
CA LEU A 18 1.51 -13.25 -10.01
C LEU A 18 0.63 -14.26 -9.25
N VAL A 19 1.20 -14.99 -8.29
CA VAL A 19 0.44 -15.89 -7.42
C VAL A 19 -0.59 -15.10 -6.60
N LEU A 20 -0.19 -13.98 -5.98
CA LEU A 20 -1.12 -13.13 -5.23
C LEU A 20 -2.28 -12.63 -6.11
N GLY A 21 -1.99 -12.19 -7.34
CA GLY A 21 -3.00 -11.70 -8.27
C GLY A 21 -4.01 -12.77 -8.70
N ILE A 22 -3.53 -13.98 -9.01
CA ILE A 22 -4.40 -15.11 -9.38
C ILE A 22 -5.27 -15.53 -8.19
N THR A 23 -4.67 -15.63 -7.01
CA THR A 23 -5.39 -15.98 -5.78
C THR A 23 -6.45 -14.94 -5.43
N TYR A 24 -6.12 -13.65 -5.54
CA TYR A 24 -7.07 -12.56 -5.36
C TYR A 24 -8.25 -12.68 -6.33
N TYR A 25 -7.97 -12.89 -7.63
CA TYR A 25 -8.99 -13.02 -8.65
C TYR A 25 -9.91 -14.24 -8.41
N TYR A 26 -9.33 -15.38 -8.04
CA TYR A 26 -10.08 -16.60 -7.74
C TYR A 26 -11.07 -16.40 -6.59
N PHE A 27 -10.60 -15.83 -5.47
CA PHE A 27 -11.44 -15.56 -4.32
C PHE A 27 -12.46 -14.45 -4.61
N TYR A 28 -12.13 -13.47 -5.46
CA TYR A 28 -13.05 -12.39 -5.83
C TYR A 28 -14.27 -12.96 -6.58
N ASN A 29 -14.04 -13.91 -7.50
CA ASN A 29 -15.12 -14.58 -8.22
C ASN A 29 -15.91 -15.58 -7.37
N GLN A 30 -15.28 -16.26 -6.41
CA GLN A 30 -15.99 -17.23 -5.56
C GLN A 30 -16.73 -16.61 -4.37
N SER A 31 -16.21 -15.52 -3.81
CA SER A 31 -16.72 -14.91 -2.58
C SER A 31 -16.57 -13.38 -2.61
N PRO A 32 -17.20 -12.69 -3.59
CA PRO A 32 -17.00 -11.25 -3.81
C PRO A 32 -17.25 -10.42 -2.55
N ILE A 33 -18.32 -10.72 -1.81
CA ILE A 33 -18.71 -10.04 -0.56
C ILE A 33 -17.64 -10.15 0.55
N GLN A 34 -16.89 -11.26 0.62
CA GLN A 34 -15.86 -11.46 1.64
C GLN A 34 -14.60 -10.66 1.32
N ILE A 35 -14.20 -10.60 0.05
CA ILE A 35 -13.07 -9.76 -0.37
C ILE A 35 -13.42 -8.29 -0.30
N GLU A 36 -14.63 -7.90 -0.71
CA GLU A 36 -15.14 -6.53 -0.55
C GLU A 36 -15.01 -6.05 0.90
N ARG A 37 -15.45 -6.89 1.86
CA ARG A 37 -15.29 -6.62 3.29
C ARG A 37 -13.83 -6.56 3.73
N LEU A 38 -12.96 -7.44 3.21
CA LEU A 38 -11.54 -7.45 3.55
C LEU A 38 -10.82 -6.19 3.05
N GLY A 39 -11.14 -5.74 1.83
CA GLY A 39 -10.63 -4.47 1.29
C GLY A 39 -11.15 -3.26 2.05
N HIS A 40 -12.43 -3.28 2.45
CA HIS A 40 -12.99 -2.24 3.33
C HIS A 40 -12.28 -2.20 4.70
N LEU A 41 -12.00 -3.35 5.31
CA LEU A 41 -11.23 -3.44 6.55
C LEU A 41 -9.80 -2.91 6.39
N GLY A 42 -9.13 -3.29 5.29
CA GLY A 42 -7.81 -2.78 4.92
C GLY A 42 -7.81 -1.26 4.77
N PHE A 43 -8.82 -0.69 4.11
CA PHE A 43 -8.99 0.76 4.00
C PHE A 43 -9.19 1.42 5.37
N TRP A 44 -10.10 0.90 6.18
CA TRP A 44 -10.40 1.45 7.51
C TRP A 44 -9.20 1.44 8.46
N LEU A 45 -8.24 0.55 8.24
CA LEU A 45 -6.97 0.52 8.98
C LEU A 45 -5.91 1.42 8.35
N ALA A 46 -5.69 1.34 7.04
CA ALA A 46 -4.63 2.09 6.35
C ALA A 46 -4.87 3.60 6.37
N PHE A 47 -6.13 4.03 6.25
CA PHE A 47 -6.51 5.44 6.21
C PHE A 47 -6.12 6.21 7.49
N PRO A 48 -6.58 5.83 8.71
CA PRO A 48 -6.19 6.53 9.93
C PRO A 48 -4.69 6.43 10.22
N LEU A 49 -4.06 5.28 9.95
CA LEU A 49 -2.61 5.13 10.10
C LEU A 49 -1.82 6.10 9.20
N SER A 50 -2.28 6.31 7.98
CA SER A 50 -1.64 7.26 7.07
C SER A 50 -1.76 8.71 7.58
N ILE A 51 -2.91 9.10 8.14
CA ILE A 51 -3.09 10.43 8.73
C ILE A 51 -2.14 10.63 9.93
N ILE A 52 -2.06 9.63 10.83
CA ILE A 52 -1.17 9.66 11.99
C ILE A 52 0.29 9.83 11.54
N ASN A 53 0.71 9.07 10.53
CA ASN A 53 2.10 9.09 10.08
C ASN A 53 2.46 10.38 9.33
N ILE A 54 1.50 11.03 8.64
CA ILE A 54 1.64 12.38 8.08
C ILE A 54 1.86 13.41 9.21
N VAL A 55 1.01 13.40 10.24
CA VAL A 55 1.11 14.33 11.37
C VAL A 55 2.44 14.15 12.10
N LEU A 56 2.86 12.91 12.33
CA LEU A 56 4.13 12.57 12.97
C LEU A 56 5.32 13.06 12.13
N SER A 57 5.30 12.81 10.82
CA SER A 57 6.37 13.23 9.91
C SER A 57 6.48 14.76 9.82
N LEU A 58 5.35 15.48 9.75
CA LEU A 58 5.33 16.95 9.78
C LEU A 58 5.88 17.51 11.11
N LYS A 59 5.55 16.87 12.23
CA LYS A 59 6.08 17.26 13.55
C LYS A 59 7.60 17.06 13.63
N LEU A 60 8.12 15.96 13.09
CA LEU A 60 9.56 15.68 13.01
C LEU A 60 10.30 16.67 12.10
N LEU A 61 9.68 17.05 10.98
CA LEU A 61 10.19 18.07 10.06
C LEU A 61 10.25 19.45 10.71
N LYS A 62 9.18 19.85 11.41
CA LYS A 62 9.10 21.13 12.12
C LYS A 62 10.14 21.25 13.24
N ASN A 63 10.45 20.14 13.91
CA ASN A 63 11.46 20.10 14.98
C ASN A 63 12.93 20.12 14.47
N LYS A 64 13.17 20.40 13.17
CA LYS A 64 14.51 20.40 12.53
C LYS A 64 15.31 19.11 12.74
N THR A 65 14.66 18.00 13.09
CA THR A 65 15.19 16.64 12.95
C THR A 65 15.22 16.31 11.45
N SER A 66 16.17 16.95 10.77
CA SER A 66 16.42 16.89 9.32
C SER A 66 17.06 15.55 8.95
N ASN A 67 16.36 14.46 9.23
CA ASN A 67 16.74 13.16 8.69
C ASN A 67 15.95 12.95 7.40
N ALA A 68 16.64 12.67 6.29
CA ALA A 68 16.02 12.37 5.00
C ALA A 68 14.94 11.27 5.09
N SER A 69 15.02 10.41 6.11
CA SER A 69 14.02 9.39 6.44
C SER A 69 12.63 9.95 6.74
N SER A 70 12.50 11.15 7.32
CA SER A 70 11.19 11.74 7.63
C SER A 70 10.47 12.23 6.37
N TYR A 71 11.20 12.77 5.40
CA TYR A 71 10.66 13.16 4.09
C TYR A 71 10.20 11.96 3.27
N VAL A 72 11.01 10.89 3.25
CA VAL A 72 10.64 9.65 2.55
C VAL A 72 9.41 9.01 3.20
N ALA A 73 9.36 8.95 4.54
CA ALA A 73 8.19 8.46 5.26
C ALA A 73 6.94 9.30 4.98
N PHE A 74 7.07 10.62 4.93
CA PHE A 74 5.98 11.52 4.57
C PHE A 74 5.46 11.25 3.15
N MET A 75 6.34 11.18 2.14
CA MET A 75 5.95 10.93 0.75
C MET A 75 5.28 9.57 0.57
N ILE A 76 5.83 8.50 1.17
CA ILE A 76 5.22 7.17 1.15
C ILE A 76 3.83 7.20 1.78
N THR A 77 3.67 7.92 2.88
CA THR A 77 2.39 8.01 3.59
C THR A 77 1.34 8.76 2.79
N VAL A 78 1.73 9.85 2.12
CA VAL A 78 0.83 10.60 1.22
C VAL A 78 0.38 9.72 0.06
N ILE A 79 1.30 8.94 -0.52
CA ILE A 79 0.95 7.98 -1.58
C ILE A 79 -0.06 6.94 -1.07
N ILE A 80 0.18 6.35 0.10
CA ILE A 80 -0.75 5.39 0.73
C ILE A 80 -2.13 6.02 0.97
N LEU A 81 -2.17 7.28 1.44
CA LEU A 81 -3.43 8.00 1.65
C LEU A 81 -4.20 8.19 0.33
N ILE A 82 -3.53 8.59 -0.74
CA ILE A 82 -4.14 8.76 -2.06
C ILE A 82 -4.65 7.42 -2.59
N THR A 83 -3.87 6.34 -2.47
CA THR A 83 -4.29 5.00 -2.89
C THR A 83 -5.48 4.51 -2.08
N ALA A 84 -5.50 4.73 -0.76
CA ALA A 84 -6.62 4.39 0.10
C ALA A 84 -7.90 5.14 -0.34
N LEU A 85 -7.82 6.46 -0.55
CA LEU A 85 -8.96 7.26 -1.03
C LEU A 85 -9.49 6.77 -2.37
N LEU A 86 -8.61 6.49 -3.34
CA LEU A 86 -9.02 5.91 -4.63
C LEU A 86 -9.70 4.54 -4.48
N SER A 87 -9.19 3.69 -3.58
CA SER A 87 -9.77 2.37 -3.31
C SER A 87 -11.20 2.47 -2.79
N PHE A 88 -11.50 3.48 -1.96
CA PHE A 88 -12.84 3.74 -1.44
C PHE A 88 -13.84 4.12 -2.55
N PHE A 89 -13.40 4.92 -3.54
CA PHE A 89 -14.26 5.32 -4.65
C PHE A 89 -14.45 4.22 -5.71
N LEU A 90 -13.42 3.42 -5.98
CA LEU A 90 -13.49 2.31 -6.94
C LEU A 90 -14.35 1.14 -6.44
N TRP A 91 -14.36 0.88 -5.13
CA TRP A 91 -15.13 -0.24 -4.54
C TRP A 91 -16.53 0.14 -4.09
N GLY A 92 -16.86 1.44 -4.05
CA GLY A 92 -18.22 1.92 -3.78
C GLY A 92 -19.13 1.92 -5.01
N SER A 93 -18.61 1.53 -6.18
CA SER A 93 -19.35 1.46 -7.43
C SER A 93 -19.76 0.01 -7.69
N PRO A 94 -21.07 -0.32 -7.82
CA PRO A 94 -21.53 -1.68 -8.11
C PRO A 94 -21.10 -2.17 -9.50
#